data_AF-A0A6V7L9F4-F1
#
_entry.id   AF-A0A6V7L9F4-F1
#
_cell.length_a   1.000
_cell.length_b   1.000
_cell.length_c   1.000
_cell.angle_alpha   90.00
_cell.angle_beta   90.00
_cell.angle_gamma   90.00
#
_symmetry.space_group_name_H-M   'P 1'
#
loop_
_entity.id
_entity.type
_entity.pdbx_description
1 polymer ?
#
loop_
_entity_poly.entity_id
_entity_poly.type
_entity_poly.pdbx_seq_one_letter_code
_entity_poly.pdbx_strand_id
1 'polypeptide(L)' 'DLLGDDGVLIFPSFPTAAHYPYEIYHTVCNVTYMMIFNSVGFPVTQCPIGLNSKGLPIGFQ' A
#
# COMPACT_ATOMS: atom_id res chain seq x y z
N ASP A 1 1.53 21.95 -7.63
CA ASP A 1 0.18 21.94 -8.23
C ASP A 1 -0.65 20.70 -7.94
N LEU A 2 -0.25 19.46 -8.29
CA LEU A 2 -1.16 18.30 -8.19
C LEU A 2 -1.65 17.97 -6.76
N LEU A 3 -0.80 18.09 -5.73
CA LEU A 3 -1.16 17.82 -4.34
C LEU A 3 -1.37 19.10 -3.50
N GLY A 4 -1.01 20.28 -4.02
CA GLY A 4 -1.02 21.52 -3.23
C GLY A 4 -0.10 21.48 -2.01
N ASP A 5 -0.28 22.43 -1.08
CA ASP A 5 0.55 22.54 0.13
C ASP A 5 0.05 21.66 1.30
N ASP A 6 -1.25 21.38 1.37
CA ASP A 6 -1.91 20.60 2.43
C ASP A 6 -2.56 19.30 1.93
N GLY A 7 -2.24 18.86 0.70
CA GLY A 7 -2.87 17.67 0.15
C GLY A 7 -2.32 16.37 0.72
N VAL A 8 -3.24 15.45 0.99
CA VAL A 8 -2.94 14.08 1.41
C VAL A 8 -3.30 13.16 0.25
N LEU A 9 -2.32 12.36 -0.17
CA LEU A 9 -2.54 11.28 -1.12
C LEU A 9 -2.90 10.01 -0.37
N ILE A 10 -4.12 9.49 -0.57
CA ILE A 10 -4.52 8.18 -0.05
C ILE A 10 -4.20 7.15 -1.11
N PHE A 11 -3.30 6.22 -0.78
CA PHE A 11 -2.89 5.17 -1.72
C PHE A 11 -2.95 3.80 -1.05
N PRO A 12 -3.33 2.72 -1.76
CA PRO A 12 -3.33 1.39 -1.16
C PRO A 12 -1.89 0.93 -0.88
N SER A 13 -1.68 0.33 0.29
CA SER A 13 -0.37 -0.20 0.68
C SER A 13 0.07 -1.36 -0.21
N PHE A 14 -0.90 -2.15 -0.65
CA PHE A 14 -0.71 -3.26 -1.56
C PHE A 14 -2.02 -3.53 -2.32
N PRO A 15 -1.98 -3.95 -3.61
CA PRO A 15 -3.19 -4.20 -4.40
C PRO A 15 -4.04 -5.39 -3.91
N THR A 16 -3.49 -6.25 -3.07
CA THR A 16 -4.14 -7.46 -2.53
C THR A 16 -4.00 -7.51 -1.01
N ALA A 17 -4.92 -8.22 -0.37
CA ALA A 17 -4.78 -8.58 1.04
C ALA A 17 -3.59 -9.54 1.23
N ALA A 18 -3.31 -9.92 2.49
CA ALA A 18 -2.21 -10.83 2.82
C ALA A 18 -2.15 -12.07 1.91
N HIS A 19 -0.99 -12.26 1.26
CA HIS A 19 -0.74 -13.38 0.36
C HIS A 19 -0.61 -14.70 1.10
N TYR A 20 -0.89 -15.79 0.40
CA TYR A 20 -0.44 -17.10 0.85
C TYR A 20 1.08 -17.23 0.73
N PRO A 21 1.72 -18.10 1.56
CA PRO A 21 3.13 -18.41 1.39
C PRO A 21 3.43 -18.78 -0.07
N TYR A 22 4.55 -18.27 -0.61
CA TYR A 22 5.02 -18.47 -1.99
C TYR A 22 4.22 -17.80 -3.12
N GLU A 23 3.06 -17.20 -2.85
CA GLU A 23 2.30 -16.48 -3.88
C GLU A 23 2.99 -15.17 -4.30
N ILE A 24 3.78 -14.58 -3.39
CA ILE A 24 4.50 -13.31 -3.60
C ILE A 24 5.47 -13.34 -4.79
N TYR A 25 5.99 -14.51 -5.18
CA TYR A 25 6.91 -14.63 -6.31
C TYR A 25 6.25 -14.27 -7.65
N HIS A 26 4.94 -14.51 -7.77
CA HIS A 26 4.17 -14.13 -8.97
C HIS A 26 3.74 -12.66 -8.95
N THR A 27 3.69 -12.05 -7.77
CA THR A 27 3.23 -10.67 -7.56
C THR A 27 4.35 -9.73 -7.10
N VAL A 28 5.61 -10.08 -7.35
CA VAL A 28 6.77 -9.30 -6.86
C VAL A 28 6.72 -7.85 -7.32
N CYS A 29 6.22 -7.57 -8.53
CA CYS A 29 6.07 -6.22 -9.04
C CYS A 29 5.04 -5.37 -8.25
N ASN A 30 4.19 -5.98 -7.44
CA ASN A 30 3.22 -5.24 -6.62
C ASN A 30 3.90 -4.51 -5.45
N VAL A 31 5.14 -4.87 -5.07
CA VAL A 31 5.93 -4.12 -4.07
C VAL A 31 6.24 -2.70 -4.53
N THR A 32 6.14 -2.42 -5.84
CA THR A 32 6.33 -1.09 -6.41
C THR A 32 5.38 -0.05 -5.81
N TYR A 33 4.17 -0.46 -5.37
CA TYR A 33 3.20 0.41 -4.69
C TYR A 33 3.78 1.06 -3.42
N MET A 34 4.65 0.35 -2.71
CA MET A 34 5.35 0.88 -1.53
C MET A 34 6.72 1.46 -1.91
N MET A 35 7.41 0.86 -2.88
CA MET A 35 8.77 1.23 -3.26
C MET A 35 8.87 2.66 -3.81
N ILE A 36 7.88 3.11 -4.60
CA ILE A 36 7.89 4.43 -5.21
C ILE A 36 7.99 5.52 -4.14
N PHE A 37 7.14 5.46 -3.11
CA PHE A 37 7.13 6.49 -2.06
C PHE A 37 8.39 6.47 -1.19
N ASN A 38 8.93 5.28 -0.90
CA ASN A 38 10.23 5.14 -0.25
C ASN A 38 11.36 5.73 -1.10
N SER A 39 11.30 5.58 -2.43
CA SER A 39 12.35 6.06 -3.34
C SER A 39 12.29 7.57 -3.55
N VAL A 40 11.10 8.16 -3.53
CA VAL A 40 10.91 9.62 -3.68
C VAL A 40 11.07 10.36 -2.34
N GLY A 41 11.12 9.64 -1.21
CA GLY A 41 11.35 10.22 0.11
C GLY A 41 10.14 10.96 0.70
N PHE A 42 8.93 10.64 0.23
CA PHE A 42 7.71 11.20 0.81
C PHE A 42 7.43 10.59 2.19
N PRO A 43 6.92 11.37 3.15
CA PRO A 43 6.40 10.81 4.39
C PRO A 43 5.15 9.99 4.10
N VAL A 44 5.12 8.73 4.53
CA VAL A 44 4.00 7.80 4.32
C VAL A 44 3.62 7.20 5.66
N THR A 45 2.32 7.05 5.91
CA THR A 45 1.81 6.45 7.15
C THR A 45 0.90 5.27 6.85
N GLN A 46 1.34 4.08 7.22
CA GLN A 46 0.54 2.87 7.09
C GLN A 46 -0.61 2.87 8.10
N CYS A 47 -1.84 2.95 7.57
CA CYS A 47 -3.08 2.96 8.33
C CYS A 47 -3.87 1.68 8.06
N PRO A 48 -3.94 0.72 9.00
CA PRO A 48 -4.82 -0.43 8.87
C PRO A 48 -6.29 0.01 8.98
N ILE A 49 -7.10 -0.31 7.97
CA ILE A 49 -8.51 0.12 7.90
C ILE A 49 -9.51 -0.95 8.34
N GLY A 50 -9.04 -2.18 8.57
CA GLY A 50 -9.85 -3.29 9.03
C GLY A 50 -9.58 -4.58 8.27
N LEU A 51 -10.58 -5.46 8.28
CA LEU A 51 -10.51 -6.79 7.66
C LEU A 51 -11.42 -6.84 6.42
N ASN A 52 -10.98 -7.57 5.41
CA ASN A 52 -11.82 -7.91 4.27
C ASN A 52 -12.87 -8.97 4.65
N SER A 53 -13.76 -9.33 3.71
CA SER A 53 -14.79 -10.36 3.92
C SER A 53 -14.24 -11.76 4.25
N LYS A 54 -12.95 -11.99 4.04
CA LYS A 54 -12.22 -13.23 4.39
C LYS A 54 -11.45 -13.12 5.72
N GLY A 55 -11.59 -12.01 6.44
CA GLY A 55 -10.88 -11.78 7.71
C GLY A 55 -9.41 -11.40 7.56
N LEU A 56 -8.96 -11.02 6.35
CA LEU A 56 -7.57 -10.62 6.10
C LEU A 56 -7.39 -9.10 6.24
N PRO A 57 -6.27 -8.62 6.79
CA PRO A 57 -6.03 -7.19 7.00
C PRO A 57 -5.90 -6.43 5.68
N ILE A 58 -6.49 -5.24 5.63
CA ILE A 58 -6.31 -4.25 4.56
C ILE A 58 -5.73 -2.97 5.17
N GLY A 59 -4.78 -2.36 4.46
CA GLY A 59 -4.18 -1.08 4.83
C GLY A 59 -4.11 -0.10 3.65
N PHE A 60 -4.09 1.18 4.01
CA PHE A 60 -3.78 2.29 3.12
C PHE A 60 -2.55 3.03 3.65
N GLN A 61 -1.91 3.81 2.79
CA GLN A 61 -0.66 4.52 3.03
C GLN A 61 -0.74 5.96 2.56
#